data_AF-A0A183TXI6-F1
#
_entry.id   AF-A0A183TXI6-F1
#
_cell.length_a   1.000
_cell.length_b   1.000
_cell.length_c   1.000
_cell.angle_alpha   90.00
_cell.angle_beta   90.00
_cell.angle_gamma   90.00
#
_symmetry.space_group_name_H-M   'P 1'
#
loop_
_entity.id
_entity.type
_entity.pdbx_description
1 polymer ?
#
loop_
_entity_poly.entity_id
_entity_poly.type
_entity_poly.pdbx_seq_one_letter_code
_entity_poly.pdbx_strand_id
1 'polypeptide(L)'
;MDSILFCFTVITTIGYGNVAPKTTEGRLFVIIYGLIGIPFTMLAIANLGKFLAEMLKNWRRPLLQIFRFAYLLSYPLFIFQVETWGEALFLFIAFVIYIVFGSFIIATYEPEMDFFGAIYFNFVSLTTVGLGDLVPKNETYLFLTLIYCAVGLALTTIAIEIAAEYLKKLHYFGRKIDNVANVQIWFGGKKLTMKQLVRNLGDQFNLPIDQIADLNLDNFVDAAIKVEAGELSTLRVSLLASSLLFFCFLMTFINISGSDITSDQCRFGIVCLCG
;
A
#
# COMPACT_ATOMS: atom_id res chain seq x y z
N MET A 1 -27.61 -24.61 -10.40
CA MET A 1 -26.90 -23.42 -9.88
C MET A 1 -25.39 -23.57 -9.91
N ASP A 2 -24.89 -24.80 -9.90
CA ASP A 2 -23.45 -25.14 -10.00
C ASP A 2 -22.71 -24.48 -11.17
N SER A 3 -23.40 -24.23 -12.31
CA SER A 3 -22.82 -23.52 -13.44
C SER A 3 -22.45 -22.06 -13.12
N ILE A 4 -23.24 -21.36 -12.30
CA ILE A 4 -22.96 -19.96 -11.92
C ILE A 4 -21.75 -19.91 -10.99
N LEU A 5 -21.71 -20.82 -10.03
CA LEU A 5 -20.57 -20.97 -9.12
C LEU A 5 -19.30 -21.38 -9.88
N PHE A 6 -19.41 -22.29 -10.84
CA PHE A 6 -18.31 -22.66 -11.73
C PHE A 6 -17.81 -21.45 -12.53
N CYS A 7 -18.70 -20.70 -13.17
CA CYS A 7 -18.32 -19.49 -13.91
C CYS A 7 -17.63 -18.45 -12.99
N PHE A 8 -18.19 -18.19 -11.81
CA PHE A 8 -17.62 -17.26 -10.84
C PHE A 8 -16.22 -17.70 -10.39
N THR A 9 -16.05 -18.96 -10.02
CA THR A 9 -14.76 -19.48 -9.53
C THR A 9 -13.69 -19.53 -10.60
N VAL A 10 -14.06 -19.66 -11.88
CA VAL A 10 -13.13 -19.54 -13.02
C VAL A 10 -12.66 -18.09 -13.20
N ILE A 11 -13.56 -17.10 -13.24
CA ILE A 11 -13.17 -15.69 -13.47
C ILE A 11 -12.45 -15.06 -12.27
N THR A 12 -12.77 -15.50 -11.06
CA THR A 12 -12.11 -15.04 -9.82
C THR A 12 -10.85 -15.82 -9.50
N THR A 13 -10.50 -16.82 -10.33
CA THR A 13 -9.32 -17.68 -10.16
C THR A 13 -9.30 -18.50 -8.86
N ILE A 14 -10.44 -18.64 -8.17
CA ILE A 14 -10.56 -19.51 -6.98
C ILE A 14 -10.48 -20.98 -7.40
N GLY A 15 -11.28 -21.38 -8.40
CA GLY A 15 -11.24 -22.72 -9.00
C GLY A 15 -11.39 -23.91 -8.05
N TYR A 16 -12.53 -24.06 -7.36
CA TYR A 16 -12.79 -25.18 -6.42
C TYR A 16 -12.57 -26.60 -6.99
N GLY A 17 -12.62 -26.78 -8.30
CA GLY A 17 -12.34 -28.09 -8.93
C GLY A 17 -13.41 -29.16 -8.70
N ASN A 18 -14.47 -28.88 -7.93
CA ASN A 18 -15.62 -29.76 -7.70
C ASN A 18 -16.42 -30.04 -8.99
N VAL A 19 -16.46 -29.07 -9.91
CA VAL A 19 -17.08 -29.18 -11.23
C VAL A 19 -16.05 -28.82 -12.30
N ALA A 20 -15.88 -29.69 -13.30
CA ALA A 20 -14.93 -29.48 -14.39
C ALA A 20 -15.47 -29.99 -15.73
N PRO A 21 -15.18 -29.31 -16.86
CA PRO A 21 -15.63 -29.73 -18.18
C PRO A 21 -14.92 -31.01 -18.62
N LYS A 22 -15.70 -32.06 -18.85
CA LYS A 22 -15.20 -33.35 -19.37
C LYS A 22 -15.08 -33.36 -20.90
N THR A 23 -15.89 -32.56 -21.60
CA THR A 23 -15.93 -32.49 -23.06
C THR A 23 -14.83 -31.59 -23.63
N THR A 24 -14.31 -31.92 -24.82
CA THR A 24 -13.30 -31.12 -25.52
C THR A 24 -13.81 -29.71 -25.81
N GLU A 25 -15.06 -29.58 -26.26
CA GLU A 25 -15.70 -28.29 -26.54
C GLU A 25 -15.84 -27.44 -25.26
N GLY A 26 -16.25 -28.04 -24.14
CA GLY A 26 -16.36 -27.34 -22.86
C GLY A 26 -15.01 -26.82 -22.35
N ARG A 27 -13.93 -27.59 -22.56
CA ARG A 27 -12.56 -27.14 -22.22
C ARG A 27 -12.13 -25.96 -23.08
N LEU A 28 -12.40 -25.99 -24.38
CA LEU A 28 -12.10 -24.88 -25.29
C LEU A 28 -12.86 -23.61 -24.88
N PHE A 29 -14.13 -23.74 -24.53
CA PHE A 29 -14.94 -22.62 -24.04
C PHE A 29 -14.35 -22.00 -22.77
N VAL A 30 -13.97 -22.80 -21.79
CA VAL A 30 -13.38 -22.31 -20.52
C VAL A 30 -12.05 -21.58 -20.74
N ILE A 31 -11.23 -22.01 -21.70
CA ILE A 31 -9.99 -21.31 -22.08
C ILE A 31 -10.31 -19.90 -22.58
N ILE A 32 -11.24 -19.77 -23.54
CA ILE A 32 -11.63 -18.47 -24.10
C ILE A 32 -12.28 -17.60 -23.02
N TYR A 33 -13.14 -18.18 -22.20
CA TYR A 33 -13.83 -17.52 -21.11
C TYR A 33 -12.85 -16.99 -20.05
N GLY A 34 -11.86 -17.79 -19.64
CA GLY A 34 -10.83 -17.37 -18.69
C GLY A 34 -9.93 -16.27 -19.25
N LEU A 35 -9.53 -16.36 -20.52
CA LEU A 35 -8.64 -15.38 -21.15
C LEU A 35 -9.24 -13.97 -21.20
N ILE A 36 -10.55 -13.85 -21.39
CA ILE A 36 -11.26 -12.55 -21.41
C ILE A 36 -11.77 -12.18 -20.01
N GLY A 37 -12.31 -13.15 -19.27
CA GLY A 37 -12.96 -12.93 -17.99
C GLY A 37 -11.99 -12.54 -16.88
N ILE A 38 -10.87 -13.25 -16.73
CA ILE A 38 -9.89 -12.98 -15.67
C ILE A 38 -9.35 -11.54 -15.70
N PRO A 39 -8.85 -10.98 -16.84
CA PRO A 39 -8.37 -9.60 -16.85
C PRO A 39 -9.47 -8.58 -16.58
N PHE A 40 -10.69 -8.83 -17.06
CA PHE A 40 -11.84 -7.97 -16.79
C PHE A 40 -12.21 -7.98 -15.31
N THR A 41 -12.29 -9.17 -14.70
CA THR A 41 -12.58 -9.34 -13.28
C THR A 41 -11.47 -8.77 -12.40
N MET A 42 -10.19 -8.95 -12.77
CA MET A 42 -9.07 -8.35 -12.04
C MET A 42 -9.15 -6.81 -12.04
N LEU A 43 -9.52 -6.20 -13.17
CA LEU A 43 -9.75 -4.75 -13.24
C LEU A 43 -10.93 -4.31 -12.37
N ALA A 44 -12.04 -5.06 -12.40
CA ALA A 44 -13.21 -4.78 -11.58
C ALA A 44 -12.90 -4.87 -10.07
N ILE A 45 -12.20 -5.92 -9.65
CA ILE A 45 -11.76 -6.14 -8.26
C ILE A 45 -10.79 -5.04 -7.83
N ALA A 46 -9.86 -4.62 -8.69
CA ALA A 46 -8.94 -3.53 -8.36
C ALA A 46 -9.66 -2.19 -8.15
N ASN A 47 -10.65 -1.86 -9.00
CA ASN A 47 -11.44 -0.65 -8.83
C ASN A 47 -12.32 -0.70 -7.57
N LEU A 48 -12.95 -1.85 -7.30
CA LEU A 48 -13.70 -2.08 -6.08
C LEU A 48 -12.80 -1.97 -4.84
N GLY A 49 -11.59 -2.54 -4.91
CA GLY A 49 -10.59 -2.48 -3.85
C GLY A 49 -10.17 -1.04 -3.54
N LYS A 50 -9.92 -0.21 -4.56
CA LYS A 50 -9.62 1.22 -4.35
C LYS A 50 -10.76 1.95 -3.65
N PHE A 51 -12.00 1.73 -4.09
CA PHE A 51 -13.18 2.32 -3.46
C PHE A 51 -13.30 1.89 -1.98
N LEU A 52 -13.13 0.60 -1.68
CA LEU A 52 -13.14 0.09 -0.31
C LEU A 52 -11.98 0.67 0.53
N ALA A 53 -10.78 0.78 -0.04
CA ALA A 53 -9.63 1.37 0.63
C ALA A 53 -9.85 2.84 0.98
N GLU A 54 -10.45 3.61 0.06
CA GLU A 54 -10.81 5.01 0.30
C GLU A 54 -11.87 5.14 1.38
N MET A 55 -12.90 4.30 1.38
CA MET A 55 -13.88 4.22 2.47
C MET A 55 -13.19 3.94 3.80
N LEU A 56 -12.41 2.85 3.91
CA LEU A 56 -11.70 2.49 5.15
C LEU A 56 -10.77 3.62 5.64
N LYS A 57 -10.07 4.28 4.72
CA LYS A 57 -9.23 5.45 5.03
C LYS A 57 -10.06 6.61 5.55
N ASN A 58 -11.19 6.92 4.91
CA ASN A 58 -12.07 8.02 5.30
C ASN A 58 -12.65 7.82 6.70
N TRP A 59 -13.08 6.60 7.02
CA TRP A 59 -13.54 6.22 8.36
C TRP A 59 -12.45 6.36 9.43
N ARG A 60 -11.19 6.12 9.07
CA ARG A 60 -10.03 6.26 9.97
C ARG A 60 -9.55 7.72 10.11
N ARG A 61 -9.84 8.60 9.15
CA ARG A 61 -9.35 9.99 9.14
C ARG A 61 -9.63 10.78 10.43
N PRO A 62 -10.84 10.78 11.04
CA PRO A 62 -11.08 11.56 12.25
C PRO A 62 -10.24 11.09 13.45
N LEU A 63 -10.07 9.77 13.60
CA LEU A 63 -9.25 9.19 14.67
C LEU A 63 -7.77 9.56 14.52
N LEU A 64 -7.25 9.50 13.29
CA LEU A 64 -5.88 9.90 12.99
C LEU A 64 -5.67 11.41 13.10
N GLN A 65 -6.67 12.24 12.79
CA GLN A 65 -6.53 13.70 12.90
C GLN A 65 -6.37 14.15 14.35
N ILE A 66 -7.10 13.54 15.29
CA ILE A 66 -6.95 13.79 16.73
C ILE A 66 -5.54 13.39 17.19
N PHE A 67 -5.07 12.20 16.76
CA PHE A 67 -3.75 11.70 17.12
C PHE A 67 -2.62 12.56 16.52
N ARG A 68 -2.80 13.03 15.29
CA ARG A 68 -1.83 13.87 14.57
C ARG A 68 -1.70 15.24 15.21
N PHE A 69 -2.79 15.85 15.66
CA PHE A 69 -2.76 17.17 16.32
C PHE A 69 -1.98 17.15 17.63
N ALA A 70 -2.03 16.05 18.39
CA ALA A 70 -1.34 15.91 19.67
C ALA A 70 0.19 15.75 19.54
N TYR A 71 0.70 15.22 18.42
CA TYR A 71 2.11 14.80 18.28
C TYR A 71 2.89 15.48 17.14
N LEU A 72 2.26 16.28 16.27
CA LEU A 72 2.91 16.91 15.10
C LEU A 72 4.07 17.85 15.48
N LEU A 73 4.06 18.42 16.69
CA LEU A 73 5.02 19.41 17.15
C LEU A 73 6.35 18.82 17.67
N SER A 74 6.44 17.50 17.90
CA SER A 74 7.62 16.91 18.58
C SER A 74 8.42 15.92 17.74
N TYR A 75 7.82 15.13 16.82
CA TYR A 75 8.57 14.08 16.08
C TYR A 75 7.97 13.78 14.67
N PRO A 76 8.34 14.50 13.60
CA PRO A 76 7.75 14.31 12.28
C PRO A 76 8.11 12.96 11.61
N LEU A 77 9.27 12.41 11.92
CA LEU A 77 9.78 11.19 11.26
C LEU A 77 9.21 9.90 11.88
N PHE A 78 9.01 9.90 13.20
CA PHE A 78 8.33 8.81 13.92
C PHE A 78 6.86 8.68 13.49
N ILE A 79 6.19 9.80 13.17
CA ILE A 79 4.79 9.80 12.70
C ILE A 79 4.63 9.11 11.34
N PHE A 80 5.58 9.29 10.40
CA PHE A 80 5.53 8.64 9.09
C PHE A 80 5.65 7.10 9.22
N GLN A 81 6.51 6.64 10.11
CA GLN A 81 6.65 5.21 10.38
C GLN A 81 5.38 4.66 11.05
N VAL A 82 4.90 5.27 12.15
CA VAL A 82 3.67 4.82 12.84
C VAL A 82 2.43 4.83 11.93
N GLU A 83 2.30 5.80 11.01
CA GLU A 83 1.18 5.84 10.06
C GLU A 83 1.19 4.62 9.13
N THR A 84 2.37 4.23 8.61
CA THR A 84 2.49 3.04 7.75
C THR A 84 2.11 1.74 8.48
N TRP A 85 2.73 1.46 9.64
CA TRP A 85 2.44 0.25 10.42
C TRP A 85 0.97 0.21 10.88
N GLY A 86 0.39 1.37 11.19
CA GLY A 86 -1.02 1.50 11.54
C GLY A 86 -1.97 1.20 10.38
N GLU A 87 -1.60 1.44 9.11
CA GLU A 87 -2.43 1.06 7.96
C GLU A 87 -2.53 -0.46 7.81
N ALA A 88 -1.40 -1.16 7.89
CA ALA A 88 -1.36 -2.62 7.75
C ALA A 88 -2.14 -3.32 8.86
N LEU A 89 -1.94 -2.89 10.11
CA LEU A 89 -2.59 -3.49 11.28
C LEU A 89 -4.10 -3.25 11.26
N PHE A 90 -4.54 -2.05 10.90
CA PHE A 90 -5.97 -1.76 10.75
C PHE A 90 -6.63 -2.61 9.66
N LEU A 91 -5.97 -2.77 8.52
CA LEU A 91 -6.50 -3.57 7.41
C LEU A 91 -6.52 -5.07 7.77
N PHE A 92 -5.51 -5.58 8.46
CA PHE A 92 -5.50 -6.93 8.98
C PHE A 92 -6.67 -7.19 9.93
N ILE A 93 -6.92 -6.28 10.88
CA ILE A 93 -8.07 -6.37 11.79
C ILE A 93 -9.39 -6.33 11.00
N ALA A 94 -9.54 -5.40 10.05
CA ALA A 94 -10.75 -5.33 9.22
C ALA A 94 -10.98 -6.62 8.42
N PHE A 95 -9.92 -7.23 7.90
CA PHE A 95 -9.98 -8.51 7.20
C PHE A 95 -10.40 -9.67 8.11
N VAL A 96 -9.87 -9.75 9.34
CA VAL A 96 -10.27 -10.75 10.33
C VAL A 96 -11.75 -10.58 10.71
N ILE A 97 -12.19 -9.34 10.97
CA ILE A 97 -13.60 -9.03 11.27
C ILE A 97 -14.49 -9.46 10.10
N TYR A 98 -14.08 -9.18 8.86
CA TYR A 98 -14.82 -9.55 7.66
C TYR A 98 -14.99 -11.08 7.51
N ILE A 99 -13.94 -11.86 7.80
CA ILE A 99 -14.01 -13.32 7.81
C ILE A 99 -14.95 -13.80 8.92
N VAL A 100 -14.79 -13.33 10.15
CA VAL A 100 -15.61 -13.77 11.29
C VAL A 100 -17.09 -13.46 11.05
N PHE A 101 -17.39 -12.25 10.56
CA PHE A 101 -18.75 -11.84 10.25
C PHE A 101 -19.37 -12.68 9.12
N GLY A 102 -18.65 -12.88 8.02
CA GLY A 102 -19.13 -13.75 6.94
C GLY A 102 -19.32 -15.20 7.38
N SER A 103 -18.46 -15.69 8.27
CA SER A 103 -18.54 -17.06 8.80
C SER A 103 -19.76 -17.26 9.67
N PHE A 104 -20.11 -16.27 10.48
CA PHE A 104 -21.35 -16.30 11.28
C PHE A 104 -22.59 -16.35 10.39
N ILE A 105 -22.61 -15.57 9.30
CA ILE A 105 -23.70 -15.55 8.32
C ILE A 105 -23.82 -16.91 7.61
N ILE A 106 -22.71 -17.42 7.08
CA ILE A 106 -22.70 -18.69 6.32
C ILE A 106 -23.10 -19.86 7.21
N ALA A 107 -22.57 -19.95 8.43
CA ALA A 107 -22.93 -21.01 9.38
C ALA A 107 -24.41 -20.99 9.80
N THR A 108 -25.10 -19.84 9.68
CA THR A 108 -26.53 -19.75 10.00
C THR A 108 -27.39 -20.34 8.89
N TYR A 109 -27.02 -20.13 7.63
CA TYR A 109 -27.82 -20.60 6.50
C TYR A 109 -27.41 -22.00 6.02
N GLU A 110 -26.18 -22.43 6.29
CA GLU A 110 -25.59 -23.65 5.76
C GLU A 110 -25.37 -24.70 6.86
N PRO A 111 -26.38 -25.54 7.18
CA PRO A 111 -26.33 -26.44 8.33
C PRO A 111 -25.30 -27.56 8.21
N GLU A 112 -24.79 -27.84 7.00
CA GLU A 112 -23.71 -28.80 6.78
C GLU A 112 -22.33 -28.25 7.18
N MET A 113 -22.20 -26.93 7.37
CA MET A 113 -20.95 -26.25 7.69
C MET A 113 -21.04 -25.62 9.09
N ASP A 114 -20.28 -26.18 10.03
CA ASP A 114 -20.13 -25.56 11.35
C ASP A 114 -19.38 -24.21 11.24
N PHE A 115 -19.44 -23.38 12.29
CA PHE A 115 -18.81 -22.05 12.30
C PHE A 115 -17.33 -22.08 11.92
N PHE A 116 -16.58 -23.08 12.39
CA PHE A 116 -15.18 -23.26 12.02
C PHE A 116 -15.01 -23.65 10.54
N GLY A 117 -15.91 -24.49 10.01
CA GLY A 117 -15.95 -24.82 8.59
C GLY A 117 -16.23 -23.59 7.71
N ALA A 118 -17.08 -22.68 8.18
CA ALA A 118 -17.34 -21.40 7.50
C ALA A 118 -16.13 -20.45 7.54
N ILE A 119 -15.39 -20.37 8.65
CA ILE A 119 -14.12 -19.62 8.73
C ILE A 119 -13.11 -20.19 7.73
N TYR A 120 -12.94 -21.51 7.74
CA TYR A 120 -12.03 -22.20 6.85
C TYR A 120 -12.41 -21.97 5.38
N PHE A 121 -13.68 -22.11 5.02
CA PHE A 121 -14.19 -21.81 3.69
C PHE A 121 -13.89 -20.37 3.27
N ASN A 122 -14.20 -19.38 4.12
CA ASN A 122 -13.93 -17.98 3.82
C ASN A 122 -12.45 -17.71 3.62
N PHE A 123 -11.58 -18.25 4.47
CA PHE A 123 -10.13 -18.09 4.31
C PHE A 123 -9.65 -18.70 2.98
N VAL A 124 -9.99 -19.96 2.70
CA VAL A 124 -9.56 -20.68 1.48
C VAL A 124 -10.10 -20.02 0.21
N SER A 125 -11.32 -19.49 0.25
CA SER A 125 -11.97 -18.87 -0.90
C SER A 125 -11.44 -17.46 -1.17
N LEU A 126 -11.29 -16.63 -0.13
CA LEU A 126 -10.83 -15.25 -0.28
C LEU A 126 -9.33 -15.18 -0.59
N THR A 127 -8.52 -16.13 -0.12
CA THR A 127 -7.11 -16.24 -0.50
C THR A 127 -6.91 -16.88 -1.89
N THR A 128 -8.00 -17.16 -2.62
CA THR A 128 -7.99 -17.82 -3.94
C THR A 128 -7.26 -19.17 -3.94
N VAL A 129 -7.18 -19.85 -2.78
CA VAL A 129 -6.60 -21.21 -2.69
C VAL A 129 -7.58 -22.23 -3.26
N GLY A 130 -8.87 -22.10 -2.92
CA GLY A 130 -9.96 -22.82 -3.57
C GLY A 130 -9.87 -24.35 -3.51
N LEU A 131 -9.71 -24.92 -2.31
CA LEU A 131 -9.62 -26.38 -2.15
C LEU A 131 -10.89 -27.13 -2.57
N GLY A 132 -12.06 -26.49 -2.47
CA GLY A 132 -13.34 -27.03 -2.96
C GLY A 132 -13.91 -28.19 -2.17
N ASP A 133 -13.37 -28.46 -0.99
CA ASP A 133 -13.84 -29.44 -0.02
C ASP A 133 -15.11 -28.98 0.71
N LEU A 134 -15.19 -27.69 1.05
CA LEU A 134 -16.40 -27.02 1.53
C LEU A 134 -16.84 -25.96 0.53
N VAL A 135 -18.11 -26.02 0.12
CA VAL A 135 -18.68 -25.12 -0.88
C VAL A 135 -20.16 -24.91 -0.54
N PRO A 136 -20.67 -23.67 -0.66
CA PRO A 136 -22.07 -23.39 -0.40
C PRO A 136 -22.98 -24.16 -1.37
N LYS A 137 -24.00 -24.82 -0.82
CA LYS A 137 -24.99 -25.63 -1.56
C LYS A 137 -26.36 -24.99 -1.58
N ASN A 138 -26.65 -24.04 -0.67
CA ASN A 138 -27.95 -23.41 -0.60
C ASN A 138 -28.21 -22.48 -1.78
N GLU A 139 -29.23 -22.82 -2.57
CA GLU A 139 -29.57 -22.12 -3.80
C GLU A 139 -30.01 -20.65 -3.58
N THR A 140 -30.80 -20.39 -2.54
CA THR A 140 -31.36 -19.06 -2.27
C THR A 140 -30.29 -18.05 -1.87
N TYR A 141 -29.26 -18.48 -1.14
CA TYR A 141 -28.22 -17.61 -0.59
C TYR A 141 -26.93 -17.60 -1.42
N LEU A 142 -26.81 -18.47 -2.43
CA LEU A 142 -25.63 -18.56 -3.29
C LEU A 142 -25.24 -17.20 -3.87
N PHE A 143 -26.20 -16.45 -4.43
CA PHE A 143 -25.91 -15.15 -5.04
C PHE A 143 -25.36 -14.14 -4.02
N LEU A 144 -25.89 -14.16 -2.78
CA LEU A 144 -25.39 -13.33 -1.69
C LEU A 144 -23.96 -13.72 -1.32
N THR A 145 -23.67 -15.03 -1.25
CA THR A 145 -22.32 -15.54 -1.02
C THR A 145 -21.34 -15.15 -2.14
N LEU A 146 -21.78 -15.13 -3.40
CA LEU A 146 -20.94 -14.67 -4.53
C LEU A 146 -20.59 -13.18 -4.43
N ILE A 147 -21.56 -12.34 -4.08
CA ILE A 147 -21.31 -10.90 -3.86
C ILE A 147 -20.37 -10.71 -2.67
N TYR A 148 -20.59 -11.45 -1.57
CA TYR A 148 -19.68 -11.45 -0.43
C TYR A 148 -18.27 -11.84 -0.88
N CYS A 149 -18.08 -12.96 -1.58
CA CYS A 149 -16.76 -13.35 -2.08
C CYS A 149 -16.14 -12.29 -2.99
N ALA A 150 -16.90 -11.62 -3.86
CA ALA A 150 -16.38 -10.54 -4.71
C ALA A 150 -15.85 -9.35 -3.91
N VAL A 151 -16.55 -8.93 -2.85
CA VAL A 151 -16.09 -7.86 -1.94
C VAL A 151 -14.88 -8.31 -1.12
N GLY A 152 -14.89 -9.54 -0.62
CA GLY A 152 -13.78 -10.11 0.12
C GLY A 152 -12.51 -10.24 -0.72
N LEU A 153 -12.62 -10.61 -1.99
CA LEU A 153 -11.50 -10.67 -2.93
C LEU A 153 -10.88 -9.28 -3.13
N ALA A 154 -11.70 -8.24 -3.25
CA ALA A 154 -11.21 -6.86 -3.30
C ALA A 154 -10.45 -6.47 -2.02
N LEU A 155 -10.96 -6.86 -0.84
CA LEU A 155 -10.28 -6.62 0.44
C LEU A 155 -8.94 -7.37 0.52
N THR A 156 -8.87 -8.63 0.09
CA THR A 156 -7.61 -9.40 0.07
C THR A 156 -6.60 -8.84 -0.91
N THR A 157 -7.04 -8.29 -2.04
CA THR A 157 -6.14 -7.68 -3.04
C THR A 157 -5.38 -6.51 -2.43
N ILE A 158 -6.08 -5.63 -1.68
CA ILE A 158 -5.44 -4.52 -0.95
C ILE A 158 -4.48 -5.06 0.12
N ALA A 159 -4.87 -6.13 0.83
CA ALA A 159 -3.99 -6.76 1.82
C ALA A 159 -2.69 -7.28 1.21
N ILE A 160 -2.78 -7.94 0.05
CA ILE A 160 -1.63 -8.46 -0.70
C ILE A 160 -0.76 -7.31 -1.23
N GLU A 161 -1.36 -6.24 -1.75
CA GLU A 161 -0.62 -5.05 -2.21
C GLU A 161 0.23 -4.43 -1.09
N ILE A 162 -0.36 -4.25 0.09
CA ILE A 162 0.34 -3.71 1.26
C ILE A 162 1.44 -4.69 1.70
N ALA A 163 1.12 -5.97 1.83
CA ALA A 163 2.10 -6.99 2.21
C ALA A 163 3.30 -7.02 1.24
N ALA A 164 3.05 -6.88 -0.07
CA ALA A 164 4.10 -6.80 -1.08
C ALA A 164 4.97 -5.54 -0.93
N GLU A 165 4.39 -4.40 -0.54
CA GLU A 165 5.15 -3.18 -0.22
C GLU A 165 6.06 -3.38 1.00
N TYR A 166 5.55 -4.02 2.05
CA TYR A 166 6.36 -4.38 3.23
C TYR A 166 7.47 -5.36 2.89
N LEU A 167 7.19 -6.38 2.07
CA LEU A 167 8.20 -7.34 1.64
C LEU A 167 9.33 -6.63 0.86
N LYS A 168 9.00 -5.66 0.01
CA LYS A 168 10.00 -4.82 -0.69
C LYS A 168 10.84 -4.01 0.29
N LYS A 169 10.21 -3.39 1.30
CA LYS A 169 10.92 -2.63 2.35
C LYS A 169 11.84 -3.52 3.18
N LEU A 170 11.38 -4.71 3.56
CA LEU A 170 12.16 -5.70 4.30
C LEU A 170 13.38 -6.19 3.49
N HIS A 171 13.18 -6.47 2.19
CA HIS A 171 14.25 -6.89 1.30
C HIS A 171 15.31 -5.80 1.07
N TYR A 172 14.90 -4.52 1.07
CA TYR A 172 15.81 -3.38 1.00
C TYR A 172 16.62 -3.22 2.30
N PHE A 173 15.97 -3.38 3.45
CA PHE A 173 16.60 -3.18 4.78
C PHE A 173 17.79 -4.12 5.03
N GLY A 174 17.81 -5.31 4.40
CA GLY A 174 18.88 -6.30 4.56
C GLY A 174 20.04 -6.18 3.57
N ARG A 175 19.94 -5.34 2.53
CA ARG A 175 20.96 -5.27 1.47
C ARG A 175 21.84 -4.04 1.66
N LYS A 176 23.07 -4.24 2.14
CA LYS A 176 24.12 -3.22 2.07
C LYS A 176 24.39 -2.92 0.60
N ILE A 177 24.38 -1.64 0.22
CA ILE A 177 24.70 -1.22 -1.14
C ILE A 177 26.22 -1.18 -1.25
N ASP A 178 26.82 -2.31 -1.59
CA ASP A 178 28.26 -2.36 -1.85
C ASP A 178 28.54 -1.89 -3.29
N ASN A 179 29.70 -1.26 -3.53
CA ASN A 179 30.15 -0.86 -4.87
C ASN A 179 29.34 0.28 -5.52
N VAL A 180 28.91 1.26 -4.71
CA VAL A 180 28.15 2.44 -5.15
C VAL A 180 28.92 3.27 -6.19
N ALA A 181 30.26 3.24 -6.11
CA ALA A 181 31.15 3.93 -7.04
C ALA A 181 30.87 3.60 -8.52
N ASN A 182 30.44 2.36 -8.81
CA ASN A 182 30.18 1.88 -10.17
C ASN A 182 28.71 1.97 -10.62
N VAL A 183 27.82 2.45 -9.74
CA VAL A 183 26.40 2.64 -10.08
C VAL A 183 26.30 3.68 -11.21
N GLN A 184 25.66 3.28 -12.31
CA GLN A 184 25.48 4.11 -13.50
C GLN A 184 24.15 4.85 -13.43
N ILE A 185 24.20 6.17 -13.53
CA ILE A 185 23.03 7.06 -13.58
C ILE A 185 22.93 7.60 -15.00
N TRP A 186 21.71 7.63 -15.54
CA TRP A 186 21.43 8.14 -16.87
C TRP A 186 21.01 9.61 -16.80
N PHE A 187 21.74 10.49 -17.47
CA PHE A 187 21.40 11.91 -17.64
C PHE A 187 21.31 12.23 -19.13
N GLY A 188 20.09 12.51 -19.63
CA GLY A 188 19.87 12.94 -21.00
C GLY A 188 20.45 11.99 -22.07
N GLY A 189 20.35 10.67 -21.85
CA GLY A 189 20.88 9.65 -22.77
C GLY A 189 22.37 9.32 -22.60
N LYS A 190 23.12 10.03 -21.75
CA LYS A 190 24.50 9.70 -21.39
C LYS A 190 24.53 8.95 -20.05
N LYS A 191 25.35 7.89 -19.98
CA LYS A 191 25.62 7.15 -18.75
C LYS A 191 26.81 7.77 -18.02
N LEU A 192 26.63 8.07 -16.73
CA LEU A 192 27.72 8.51 -15.85
C LEU A 192 27.77 7.59 -14.62
N THR A 193 28.97 7.24 -14.16
CA THR A 193 29.13 6.52 -12.88
C THR A 193 29.10 7.49 -11.70
N MET A 194 28.69 7.03 -10.52
CA MET A 194 28.71 7.85 -9.31
C MET A 194 30.12 8.38 -9.01
N LYS A 195 31.16 7.55 -9.23
CA LYS A 195 32.57 7.98 -9.12
C LYS A 195 32.92 9.13 -10.07
N GLN A 196 32.46 9.09 -11.32
CA GLN A 196 32.67 10.18 -12.27
C GLN A 196 31.89 11.44 -11.85
N LEU A 197 30.68 11.28 -11.34
CA LEU A 197 29.85 12.40 -10.91
C LEU A 197 30.49 13.15 -9.73
N VAL A 198 30.97 12.42 -8.71
CA VAL A 198 31.63 13.01 -7.54
C VAL A 198 32.97 13.65 -7.91
N ARG A 199 33.73 13.06 -8.85
CA ARG A 199 34.94 13.69 -9.39
C ARG A 199 34.65 15.01 -10.08
N ASN A 200 33.67 15.04 -11.00
CA ASN A 200 33.28 16.26 -11.70
C ASN A 200 32.79 17.35 -10.72
N LEU A 201 32.12 16.96 -9.63
CA LEU A 201 31.69 17.88 -8.59
C LEU A 201 32.88 18.41 -7.79
N GLY A 202 33.86 17.57 -7.45
CA GLY A 202 35.09 18.00 -6.79
C GLY A 202 35.93 18.96 -7.64
N ASP A 203 35.97 18.74 -8.96
CA ASP A 203 36.63 19.65 -9.92
C ASP A 203 35.97 21.04 -9.90
N GLN A 204 34.64 21.12 -9.74
CA GLN A 204 33.91 22.40 -9.64
C GLN A 204 34.32 23.21 -8.39
N PHE A 205 34.71 22.55 -7.30
CA PHE A 205 35.17 23.19 -6.07
C PHE A 205 36.71 23.27 -5.96
N ASN A 206 37.44 22.92 -7.02
CA ASN A 206 38.90 22.96 -7.10
C ASN A 206 39.59 22.17 -5.97
N LEU A 207 39.04 21.00 -5.62
CA LEU A 207 39.57 20.11 -4.58
C LEU A 207 40.78 19.30 -5.09
N PRO A 208 41.79 19.02 -4.24
CA PRO A 208 42.93 18.20 -4.63
C PRO A 208 42.51 16.74 -4.92
N ILE A 209 43.07 16.16 -5.99
CA ILE A 209 42.71 14.83 -6.54
C ILE A 209 42.86 13.73 -5.49
N ASP A 210 43.83 13.89 -4.59
CA ASP A 210 44.19 12.96 -3.52
C ASP A 210 43.02 12.78 -2.54
N GLN A 211 42.31 13.87 -2.22
CA GLN A 211 41.17 13.83 -1.29
C GLN A 211 39.94 13.15 -1.90
N ILE A 212 39.77 13.23 -3.22
CA ILE A 212 38.61 12.62 -3.91
C ILE A 212 38.84 11.11 -4.12
N ALA A 213 40.09 10.68 -4.24
CA ALA A 213 40.45 9.27 -4.42
C ALA A 213 40.23 8.44 -3.14
N ASP A 214 40.44 9.04 -1.97
CA ASP A 214 40.25 8.40 -0.65
C ASP A 214 38.79 8.44 -0.15
N LEU A 215 37.87 9.09 -0.87
CA LEU A 215 36.46 9.11 -0.50
C LEU A 215 35.82 7.73 -0.68
N ASN A 216 35.45 7.10 0.44
CA ASN A 216 34.63 5.90 0.45
C ASN A 216 33.17 6.26 0.14
N LEU A 217 32.81 6.12 -1.14
CA LEU A 217 31.47 6.40 -1.67
C LEU A 217 30.38 5.55 -1.03
N ASP A 218 30.70 4.32 -0.62
CA ASP A 218 29.73 3.40 0.00
C ASP A 218 29.33 3.92 1.39
N ASN A 219 30.31 4.28 2.23
CA ASN A 219 30.07 4.91 3.53
C ASN A 219 29.36 6.27 3.40
N PHE A 220 29.71 7.05 2.39
CA PHE A 220 29.05 8.33 2.12
C PHE A 220 27.57 8.16 1.79
N VAL A 221 27.23 7.20 0.93
CA VAL A 221 25.84 6.92 0.55
C VAL A 221 25.07 6.30 1.73
N ASP A 222 25.66 5.40 2.49
CA ASP A 222 25.05 4.85 3.72
C ASP A 222 24.76 5.96 4.75
N ALA A 223 25.70 6.89 4.95
CA ALA A 223 25.49 8.04 5.83
C ALA A 223 24.38 8.96 5.30
N ALA A 224 24.34 9.21 3.99
CA ALA A 224 23.30 10.03 3.36
C ALA A 224 21.90 9.40 3.53
N ILE A 225 21.77 8.08 3.33
CA ILE A 225 20.50 7.35 3.54
C ILE A 225 20.05 7.47 5.00
N LYS A 226 20.96 7.35 5.97
CA LYS A 226 20.65 7.51 7.41
C LYS A 226 20.22 8.93 7.78
N VAL A 227 20.78 9.93 7.11
CA VAL A 227 20.35 11.34 7.28
C VAL A 227 18.95 11.55 6.72
N GLU A 228 18.62 10.99 5.54
CA GLU A 228 17.26 11.04 4.99
C GLU A 228 16.25 10.24 5.82
N ALA A 229 16.69 9.12 6.40
CA ALA A 229 15.93 8.33 7.35
C ALA A 229 15.85 8.98 8.75
N GLY A 230 16.39 10.19 8.93
CA GLY A 230 16.32 10.95 10.20
C GLY A 230 17.05 10.32 11.38
N GLU A 231 17.85 9.27 11.15
CA GLU A 231 18.69 8.62 12.16
C GLU A 231 19.94 9.47 12.49
N LEU A 232 20.38 10.28 11.53
CA LEU A 232 21.49 11.22 11.67
C LEU A 232 21.02 12.64 11.37
N SER A 233 21.40 13.60 12.23
CA SER A 233 21.11 15.01 12.01
C SER A 233 21.81 15.54 10.75
N THR A 234 21.09 16.26 9.89
CA THR A 234 21.71 16.99 8.78
C THR A 234 22.67 18.06 9.31
N LEU A 235 23.86 18.22 8.72
CA LEU A 235 24.80 19.29 9.09
C LEU A 235 24.35 20.69 8.64
N ARG A 236 23.17 20.83 8.02
CA ARG A 236 22.63 22.13 7.58
C ARG A 236 22.07 22.85 8.81
N VAL A 237 22.68 23.98 9.17
CA VAL A 237 22.11 24.91 10.15
C VAL A 237 20.92 25.63 9.51
N SER A 238 19.70 25.38 9.99
CA SER A 238 18.53 26.13 9.53
C SER A 238 18.43 27.45 10.29
N LEU A 239 18.50 28.57 9.57
CA LEU A 239 18.35 29.93 10.13
C LEU A 239 16.87 30.30 10.43
N LEU A 240 15.92 29.40 10.15
CA LEU A 240 14.48 29.68 10.10
C LEU A 240 13.71 29.27 11.37
N ALA A 241 14.36 28.59 12.32
CA ALA A 241 13.70 28.10 13.54
C ALA A 241 13.32 29.20 14.54
N SER A 242 13.88 30.42 14.42
CA SER A 242 13.55 31.51 15.37
C SER A 242 12.37 32.39 14.94
N SER A 243 11.96 32.38 13.66
CA SER A 243 10.92 33.29 13.14
C SER A 243 9.51 32.66 13.07
N LEU A 244 9.41 31.34 12.94
CA LEU A 244 8.14 30.61 12.82
C LEU A 244 7.35 30.50 14.14
N LEU A 245 8.03 30.49 15.29
CA LEU A 245 7.38 30.52 16.61
C LEU A 245 6.60 31.82 16.84
N PHE A 246 7.03 32.94 16.24
CA PHE A 246 6.36 34.23 16.37
C PHE A 246 5.09 34.32 15.50
N PHE A 247 5.11 33.71 14.31
CA PHE A 247 3.97 33.73 13.38
C PHE A 247 2.83 32.77 13.78
N CYS A 248 3.15 31.63 14.39
CA CYS A 248 2.15 30.66 14.82
C CYS A 248 1.34 31.17 16.04
N PHE A 249 1.97 31.97 16.91
CA PHE A 249 1.30 32.60 18.05
C PHE A 249 0.29 33.69 17.62
N LEU A 250 0.56 34.39 16.50
CA LEU A 250 -0.31 35.45 16.00
C LEU A 250 -1.57 34.91 15.28
N MET A 251 -1.44 33.81 14.53
CA MET A 251 -2.56 33.23 13.76
C MET A 251 -3.58 32.49 14.64
N THR A 252 -3.18 32.05 15.84
CA THR A 252 -4.10 31.41 16.79
C THR A 252 -5.05 32.43 17.46
N PHE A 253 -4.71 33.72 17.45
CA PHE A 253 -5.55 34.79 18.01
C PHE A 253 -6.59 35.36 17.04
N ILE A 254 -6.43 35.14 15.72
CA ILE A 254 -7.29 35.80 14.70
C ILE A 254 -8.44 34.90 14.24
N ASN A 255 -8.35 33.57 14.38
CA ASN A 255 -9.29 32.66 13.72
C ASN A 255 -10.45 32.13 14.59
N ILE A 256 -11.00 32.97 15.49
CA ILE A 256 -12.27 32.72 16.20
C ILE A 256 -13.47 33.39 15.48
N SER A 257 -13.27 34.06 14.35
CA SER A 257 -14.38 34.69 13.62
C SER A 257 -14.38 34.34 12.13
N GLY A 258 -15.17 33.32 11.79
CA GLY A 258 -16.04 33.30 10.60
C GLY A 258 -15.40 33.11 9.22
N SER A 259 -16.00 32.16 8.50
CA SER A 259 -16.13 32.03 7.03
C SER A 259 -15.06 31.27 6.23
N ASP A 260 -15.61 30.37 5.41
CA ASP A 260 -15.05 29.49 4.39
C ASP A 260 -13.80 29.98 3.66
N ILE A 261 -12.74 29.17 3.69
CA ILE A 261 -11.67 29.20 2.68
C ILE A 261 -11.38 27.78 2.23
N THR A 262 -11.51 27.58 0.91
CA THR A 262 -11.42 26.32 0.19
C THR A 262 -10.00 25.74 0.15
N SER A 263 -9.95 24.41 0.10
CA SER A 263 -8.83 23.50 0.31
C SER A 263 -7.75 23.46 -0.80
N ASP A 264 -7.51 24.53 -1.57
CA ASP A 264 -6.58 24.48 -2.72
C ASP A 264 -5.32 25.36 -2.62
N GLN A 265 -5.14 26.16 -1.56
CA GLN A 265 -3.94 27.02 -1.43
C GLN A 265 -2.83 26.51 -0.48
N CYS A 266 -3.01 25.42 0.25
CA CYS A 266 -1.97 24.90 1.16
C CYS A 266 -0.99 23.89 0.54
N ARG A 267 -1.08 23.62 -0.77
CA ARG A 267 -0.26 22.58 -1.44
C ARG A 267 1.03 23.07 -2.10
N PHE A 268 1.30 24.37 -2.10
CA PHE A 268 2.58 24.92 -2.57
C PHE A 268 3.16 25.86 -1.51
N GLY A 269 4.33 25.51 -0.99
CA GLY A 269 5.12 26.42 -0.19
C GLY A 269 5.51 27.66 -1.00
N ILE A 270 5.63 28.78 -0.29
CA ILE A 270 6.59 29.85 -0.60
C ILE A 270 6.48 30.42 -2.03
N VAL A 271 5.55 31.34 -2.29
CA VAL A 271 5.78 32.52 -3.14
C VAL A 271 4.74 33.59 -2.76
N CYS A 272 5.16 34.66 -2.08
CA CYS A 272 4.66 36.04 -2.21
C CYS A 272 5.31 36.92 -1.13
N LEU A 273 6.59 37.22 -1.32
CA LEU A 273 7.29 38.34 -0.69
C LEU A 273 8.25 38.91 -1.74
N CYS A 274 7.71 39.67 -2.69
CA CYS A 274 8.35 40.79 -3.39
C CYS A 274 7.39 41.30 -4.48
N GLY A 275 6.92 42.52 -4.32
CA GLY A 275 5.99 43.22 -5.22
C GLY A 275 5.17 44.23 -4.43
#